data_AF-V4MB01-F1
#
_entry.id   AF-V4MB01-F1
#
_cell.length_a   1.000
_cell.length_b   1.000
_cell.length_c   1.000
_cell.angle_alpha   90.00
_cell.angle_beta   90.00
_cell.angle_gamma   90.00
#
_symmetry.space_group_name_H-M   'P 1'
#
loop_
_entity.id
_entity.type
_entity.pdbx_description
1 polymer ?
#
loop_
_entity_poly.entity_id
_entity_poly.type
_entity_poly.pdbx_seq_one_letter_code
_entity_poly.pdbx_strand_id
1 'polypeptide(L)'
;MGRCPTRKVKKRRLSHKTARRDKFEVKGDDLVYTELRKPETEMKPLQLDEDLPGMGQFYCLHCDRYFSNASVRDDHFKTKKHKKR
;
A
#
# COMPACT_ATOMS: atom_id res chain seq x y z
N MET A 1 34.77 31.57 -14.22
CA MET A 1 34.02 30.31 -14.44
C MET A 1 34.36 29.31 -13.33
N GLY A 2 33.64 29.33 -12.21
CA GLY A 2 34.00 28.48 -11.05
C GLY A 2 32.79 27.74 -10.50
N ARG A 3 32.58 26.49 -10.91
CA ARG A 3 31.67 25.59 -10.18
C ARG A 3 32.49 24.94 -9.06
N CYS A 4 32.12 25.27 -7.82
CA CYS A 4 32.80 24.82 -6.61
C CYS A 4 32.72 23.27 -6.49
N PRO A 5 33.84 22.54 -6.50
CA PRO A 5 33.85 21.07 -6.61
C PRO A 5 33.21 20.30 -5.44
N THR A 6 32.94 20.97 -4.33
CA THR A 6 32.57 20.32 -3.05
C THR A 6 31.17 20.64 -2.57
N ARG A 7 30.31 21.30 -3.36
CA ARG A 7 28.91 21.49 -2.96
C ARG A 7 28.18 20.16 -3.05
N LYS A 8 28.29 19.34 -1.99
CA LYS A 8 27.48 18.13 -1.77
C LYS A 8 26.04 18.59 -1.53
N VAL A 9 25.33 18.92 -2.61
CA VAL A 9 23.89 19.13 -2.54
C VAL A 9 23.29 17.81 -2.08
N LYS A 10 22.67 17.79 -0.90
CA LYS A 10 22.01 16.61 -0.34
C LYS A 10 21.06 16.10 -1.44
N LYS A 11 21.35 14.96 -2.08
CA LYS A 11 20.51 14.41 -3.15
C LYS A 11 19.07 14.43 -2.64
N ARG A 12 18.15 15.05 -3.38
CA ARG A 12 16.71 15.04 -3.06
C ARG A 12 16.26 13.57 -3.06
N ARG A 13 16.26 12.93 -1.89
CA ARG A 13 15.95 11.49 -1.73
C ARG A 13 14.52 11.12 -2.13
N LEU A 14 13.69 12.13 -2.43
CA LEU A 14 12.27 12.04 -2.75
C LEU A 14 11.96 12.74 -4.09
N SER A 15 12.93 12.88 -5.00
CA SER A 15 12.67 13.47 -6.31
C SER A 15 11.71 12.61 -7.15
N HIS A 16 11.89 11.29 -7.10
CA HIS A 16 11.05 10.34 -7.84
C HIS A 16 9.68 10.19 -7.21
N LYS A 17 8.66 10.12 -8.07
CA LYS A 17 7.25 9.93 -7.66
C LYS A 17 7.08 8.63 -6.86
N THR A 18 7.79 7.56 -7.23
CA THR A 18 7.75 6.27 -6.53
C THR A 18 8.25 6.37 -5.10
N ALA A 19 9.38 7.03 -4.87
CA ALA A 19 9.94 7.22 -3.54
C ALA A 19 9.05 8.09 -2.64
N ARG A 20 8.34 9.07 -3.22
CA ARG A 20 7.35 9.88 -2.47
C ARG A 20 6.14 9.06 -2.09
N ARG A 21 5.59 8.29 -3.03
CA ARG A 21 4.45 7.42 -2.79
C ARG A 21 4.71 6.44 -1.65
N ASP A 22 5.83 5.71 -1.72
CA ASP A 22 6.20 4.72 -0.69
C ASP A 22 6.32 5.34 0.70
N LYS A 23 6.79 6.60 0.78
CA LYS A 23 7.04 7.25 2.07
C LYS A 23 5.81 7.91 2.67
N PHE A 24 4.90 8.43 1.85
CA PHE A 24 3.82 9.32 2.31
C PHE A 24 2.41 8.83 1.99
N GLU A 25 2.21 8.14 0.87
CA GLU A 25 0.87 7.76 0.40
C GLU A 25 0.52 6.31 0.75
N VAL A 26 1.52 5.46 0.96
CA VAL A 26 1.33 4.03 1.27
C VAL A 26 1.51 3.82 2.78
N LYS A 27 0.62 3.03 3.39
CA LYS A 27 0.78 2.58 4.77
C LYS A 27 2.08 1.78 4.91
N GLY A 28 2.86 2.08 5.95
CA GLY A 28 4.08 1.33 6.25
C GLY A 28 3.78 -0.08 6.75
N ASP A 29 4.71 -1.00 6.53
CA ASP A 29 4.56 -2.43 6.86
C ASP A 29 4.33 -2.66 8.37
N ASP A 30 4.96 -1.85 9.22
CA ASP A 30 4.76 -1.90 10.68
C ASP A 30 3.30 -1.63 11.08
N LEU A 31 2.68 -0.62 10.46
CA LEU A 31 1.29 -0.26 10.74
C LEU A 31 0.35 -1.37 10.28
N VAL A 32 0.58 -1.91 9.08
CA VAL A 32 -0.19 -3.05 8.54
C VAL A 32 -0.07 -4.27 9.45
N TYR A 33 1.13 -4.58 9.94
CA TYR A 33 1.35 -5.70 10.86
C TYR A 33 0.58 -5.51 12.17
N THR A 34 0.58 -4.29 12.73
CA THR A 34 -0.20 -4.00 13.94
C THR A 34 -1.71 -4.14 13.71
N GLU A 35 -2.22 -3.75 12.54
CA GLU A 35 -3.63 -3.90 12.17
C GLU A 35 -4.02 -5.38 12.02
N LEU A 36 -3.13 -6.23 11.46
CA LEU A 36 -3.35 -7.68 11.32
C LEU A 36 -3.25 -8.46 12.62
N ARG A 37 -2.47 -7.96 13.59
CA ARG A 37 -2.34 -8.56 14.92
C ARG A 37 -3.61 -8.40 15.74
N LYS A 38 -4.46 -7.41 15.42
CA LYS A 38 -5.72 -7.19 16.11
C LYS A 38 -6.68 -8.34 15.85
N PRO A 39 -7.43 -8.80 16.86
CA PRO A 39 -8.35 -9.91 16.70
C PRO A 39 -9.44 -9.56 15.69
N GLU A 40 -9.79 -10.53 14.86
CA GLU A 40 -10.76 -10.42 13.75
C GLU A 40 -12.16 -9.99 14.22
N THR A 41 -12.45 -10.12 15.53
CA THR A 41 -13.66 -9.60 16.18
C THR A 41 -13.80 -8.08 16.13
N GLU A 42 -12.71 -7.33 15.93
CA GLU A 42 -12.73 -5.87 15.76
C GLU A 42 -12.75 -5.44 14.27
N MET A 43 -12.49 -6.38 13.35
CA MET A 43 -12.60 -6.15 11.91
C MET A 43 -14.09 -6.11 11.56
N LYS A 44 -14.68 -4.93 11.67
CA LYS A 44 -16.06 -4.69 11.24
C LYS A 44 -16.22 -5.20 9.80
N PRO A 45 -17.29 -5.94 9.49
CA PRO A 45 -17.59 -6.30 8.11
C PRO A 45 -17.64 -5.01 7.28
N LEU A 46 -16.85 -4.96 6.21
CA LEU A 46 -16.85 -3.80 5.32
C LEU A 46 -18.28 -3.57 4.83
N GLN A 47 -18.76 -2.34 5.01
CA GLN A 47 -20.09 -1.96 4.57
C GLN A 47 -20.17 -2.08 3.05
N LEU A 48 -21.31 -2.54 2.55
CA LEU A 48 -21.56 -2.61 1.11
C LEU A 48 -21.58 -1.18 0.57
N ASP A 49 -20.58 -0.86 -0.24
CA ASP A 49 -20.42 0.45 -0.86
C ASP A 49 -20.53 0.28 -2.38
N GLU A 50 -21.58 0.86 -2.95
CA GLU A 50 -21.94 0.70 -4.37
C GLU A 50 -20.97 1.43 -5.31
N ASP A 51 -20.21 2.41 -4.80
CA ASP A 51 -19.22 3.16 -5.57
C ASP A 51 -17.88 2.40 -5.73
N LEU A 52 -17.65 1.36 -4.93
CA LEU A 52 -16.41 0.59 -4.92
C LEU A 52 -16.54 -0.71 -5.73
N PRO A 53 -15.46 -1.13 -6.44
CA PRO A 53 -15.48 -2.37 -7.21
C PRO A 53 -15.75 -3.55 -6.28
N GLY A 54 -16.65 -4.45 -6.69
CA GLY A 54 -17.07 -5.61 -5.89
C GLY A 54 -17.88 -5.22 -4.64
N MET A 55 -18.56 -4.07 -4.65
CA MET A 55 -19.36 -3.55 -3.54
C MET A 55 -18.55 -3.34 -2.25
N GLY A 56 -17.24 -3.11 -2.37
CA GLY A 56 -16.34 -2.99 -1.22
C GLY A 56 -16.03 -4.30 -0.48
N GLN A 57 -16.53 -5.45 -0.95
CA GLN A 57 -16.44 -6.73 -0.22
C GLN A 57 -15.06 -7.39 -0.34
N PHE A 58 -14.39 -7.25 -1.50
CA PHE A 58 -13.13 -7.93 -1.76
C PHE A 58 -11.95 -6.98 -1.59
N TYR A 59 -11.53 -6.80 -0.34
CA TYR A 59 -10.43 -5.90 0.03
C TYR A 59 -9.14 -6.63 0.45
N CYS A 60 -7.98 -6.05 0.14
CA CYS A 60 -6.69 -6.51 0.63
C CYS A 60 -6.00 -5.42 1.46
N LEU A 61 -5.81 -5.69 2.76
CA LEU A 61 -5.14 -4.81 3.73
C LEU A 61 -3.68 -4.52 3.35
N HIS A 62 -2.93 -5.53 2.93
CA HIS A 62 -1.50 -5.35 2.60
C HIS A 62 -1.28 -4.40 1.42
N CYS A 63 -2.18 -4.39 0.44
CA CYS A 63 -2.00 -3.65 -0.80
C CYS A 63 -2.88 -2.40 -0.90
N ASP A 64 -3.77 -2.16 0.06
CA ASP A 64 -4.82 -1.12 0.04
C ASP A 64 -5.56 -1.09 -1.31
N ARG A 65 -6.03 -2.26 -1.76
CA ARG A 65 -6.71 -2.43 -3.05
C ARG A 65 -8.02 -3.20 -2.91
N TYR A 66 -9.02 -2.72 -3.64
CA TYR A 66 -10.31 -3.37 -3.84
C TYR A 66 -10.33 -4.18 -5.13
N PHE A 67 -11.04 -5.31 -5.10
CA PHE A 67 -11.20 -6.23 -6.23
C PHE A 67 -12.68 -6.41 -6.54
N SER A 68 -12.99 -6.78 -7.78
CA SER A 68 -14.37 -7.02 -8.22
C SER A 68 -14.92 -8.37 -7.75
N ASN A 69 -14.09 -9.41 -7.70
CA ASN A 69 -14.49 -10.79 -7.41
C ASN A 69 -13.58 -11.46 -6.38
N ALA A 70 -14.11 -12.46 -5.65
CA ALA A 70 -13.35 -13.30 -4.72
C ALA A 70 -12.16 -14.00 -5.40
N SER A 71 -12.35 -14.58 -6.58
CA SER A 71 -11.28 -15.30 -7.30
C SER A 71 -10.09 -14.40 -7.65
N VAL A 72 -10.36 -13.14 -8.01
CA VAL A 72 -9.30 -12.17 -8.34
C VAL A 72 -8.50 -11.78 -7.10
N ARG A 73 -9.18 -11.65 -5.94
CA ARG A 73 -8.53 -11.43 -4.64
C ARG A 73 -7.65 -12.63 -4.26
N ASP A 74 -8.14 -13.84 -4.47
CA ASP A 74 -7.39 -15.05 -4.11
C ASP A 74 -6.17 -15.26 -5.01
N ASP A 75 -6.28 -14.93 -6.30
CA ASP A 75 -5.15 -14.92 -7.21
C ASP A 75 -4.16 -13.78 -6.89
N HIS A 76 -4.64 -12.63 -6.41
CA HIS A 76 -3.78 -11.55 -5.94
C HIS A 76 -2.85 -12.01 -4.79
N PHE A 77 -3.36 -12.80 -3.83
CA PHE A 77 -2.55 -13.34 -2.73
C PHE A 77 -1.40 -14.24 -3.21
N LYS A 78 -1.57 -14.92 -4.35
CA LYS A 78 -0.53 -15.78 -4.92
C LYS A 78 0.59 -14.98 -5.61
N THR A 79 0.34 -13.73 -5.99
CA THR A 79 1.29 -12.92 -6.76
C THR A 79 2.55 -12.56 -5.96
N LYS A 80 3.69 -12.46 -6.66
CA LYS A 80 4.98 -12.06 -6.08
C LYS A 80 4.94 -10.66 -5.46
N LYS A 81 4.09 -9.76 -5.96
CA LYS A 81 3.95 -8.39 -5.44
C LYS A 81 3.32 -8.38 -4.06
N HIS A 82 2.29 -9.19 -3.85
CA HIS A 82 1.64 -9.32 -2.55
C HIS A 82 2.60 -9.95 -1.54
N LYS A 83 3.26 -11.06 -1.89
CA LYS A 83 4.23 -11.75 -1.04
C LYS A 83 5.49 -10.96 -0.66
N LYS A 84 5.76 -9.85 -1.37
CA LYS A 84 6.92 -8.99 -1.11
C LYS A 84 6.60 -7.90 -0.08
N ARG A 85 5.31 -7.60 0.13
CA ARG A 85 4.84 -6.72 1.20
C ARG A 85 4.77 -7.47 2.52
#